data_AF-X0ZN22-F1
#
_entry.id   AF-X0ZN22-F1
#
_cell.length_a   1.000
_cell.length_b   1.000
_cell.length_c   1.000
_cell.angle_alpha   90.00
_cell.angle_beta   90.00
_cell.angle_gamma   90.00
#
_symmetry.space_group_name_H-M   'P 1'
#
loop_
_entity.id
_entity.type
_entity.pdbx_description
1 polymer ?
#
loop_
_entity_poly.entity_id
_entity_poly.type
_entity_poly.pdbx_seq_one_letter_code
_entity_poly.pdbx_strand_id
1 'polypeptide(L)'
;MEKCPVFFFAFDNRRNSENVYADNLMEKILAKDNMNQAYRQVVRNKGKHGIDGMTVDELLPYLKENGNQLRKDILQGKYRPKSVRRVEISKSDRGVRLLGIPTVTDRMIQQAIAQQLTPIFELKF
;
A
#
# COMPACT_ATOMS: atom_id res chain seq x y z
N MET A 1 14.48 26.34 -50.49
CA MET A 1 14.52 27.18 -49.28
C MET A 1 13.08 27.47 -48.91
N GLU A 2 12.75 27.30 -47.62
CA GLU A 2 11.45 27.62 -46.99
C GLU A 2 10.30 26.62 -47.20
N LYS A 3 9.49 26.24 -46.21
CA LYS A 3 9.43 26.44 -44.74
C LYS A 3 8.47 25.36 -44.20
N CYS A 4 8.80 24.74 -43.06
CA CYS A 4 7.97 23.75 -42.37
C CYS A 4 6.57 24.30 -42.02
N PRO A 5 5.50 23.50 -42.08
CA PRO A 5 4.20 23.94 -41.60
C PRO A 5 4.25 24.02 -40.07
N VAL A 6 3.97 25.23 -39.59
CA VAL A 6 3.87 25.58 -38.17
C VAL A 6 2.81 24.68 -37.54
N PHE A 7 3.25 23.75 -36.71
CA PHE A 7 2.41 22.99 -35.79
C PHE A 7 1.84 24.02 -34.80
N PHE A 8 0.67 24.56 -35.14
CA PHE A 8 -0.11 25.39 -34.25
C PHE A 8 -0.41 24.52 -33.03
N PHE A 9 0.22 24.85 -31.91
CA PHE A 9 -0.12 24.32 -30.59
C PHE A 9 -1.57 24.73 -30.31
N ALA A 10 -2.51 23.92 -30.81
CA ALA A 10 -3.81 23.81 -30.18
C ALA A 10 -3.51 23.29 -28.78
N PHE A 11 -3.79 24.14 -27.80
CA PHE A 11 -3.91 23.81 -26.40
C PHE A 11 -4.95 22.68 -26.30
N ASP A 12 -4.51 21.44 -26.49
CA ASP A 12 -5.42 20.31 -26.50
C ASP A 12 -5.84 20.05 -25.07
N ASN A 13 -7.07 20.47 -24.85
CA ASN A 13 -7.85 20.45 -23.64
C ASN A 13 -8.21 18.99 -23.34
N ARG A 14 -7.22 18.14 -23.02
CA ARG A 14 -7.42 16.75 -22.54
C ARG A 14 -8.06 16.76 -21.15
N ARG A 15 -9.34 17.13 -21.11
CA ARG A 15 -10.24 16.83 -20.01
C ARG A 15 -10.49 15.31 -20.00
N ASN A 16 -10.13 14.69 -18.88
CA ASN A 16 -10.60 13.40 -18.37
C ASN A 16 -11.09 12.37 -19.41
N SER A 17 -10.20 11.50 -19.86
CA SER A 17 -10.63 10.14 -20.20
C SER A 17 -10.85 9.39 -18.87
N GLU A 18 -12.11 9.27 -18.48
CA GLU A 18 -12.71 8.39 -17.47
C GLU A 18 -11.74 7.48 -16.70
N ASN A 19 -11.64 7.70 -15.39
CA ASN A 19 -10.76 6.98 -14.48
C ASN A 19 -11.31 5.59 -14.14
N VAL A 20 -11.28 4.68 -15.12
CA VAL A 20 -11.67 3.26 -14.98
C VAL A 20 -10.98 2.58 -13.78
N TYR A 21 -9.84 3.13 -13.33
CA TYR A 21 -9.02 2.61 -12.24
C TYR A 21 -9.38 3.14 -10.84
N ALA A 22 -10.08 4.28 -10.73
CA ALA A 22 -10.41 4.89 -9.43
C ALA A 22 -11.78 4.48 -8.88
N ASP A 23 -12.67 3.98 -9.73
CA ASP A 23 -14.01 3.59 -9.28
C ASP A 23 -13.91 2.46 -8.26
N ASN A 24 -14.26 2.83 -7.02
CA ASN A 24 -14.32 1.99 -5.84
C ASN A 24 -13.00 1.28 -5.48
N LEU A 25 -11.84 1.90 -5.78
CA LEU A 25 -10.53 1.29 -5.51
C LEU A 25 -10.32 1.02 -4.01
N MET A 26 -10.78 1.93 -3.14
CA MET A 26 -10.66 1.75 -1.70
C MET A 26 -11.49 0.55 -1.20
N GLU A 27 -12.69 0.38 -1.75
CA GLU A 27 -13.60 -0.72 -1.47
C GLU A 27 -13.00 -2.05 -1.93
N LYS A 28 -12.31 -2.07 -3.08
CA LYS A 28 -11.57 -3.24 -3.59
C LYS A 28 -10.38 -3.58 -2.70
N ILE A 29 -9.61 -2.57 -2.26
CA ILE A 29 -8.49 -2.74 -1.31
C ILE A 29 -9.01 -3.38 -0.02
N LEU A 30 -10.13 -2.89 0.50
CA LEU A 30 -10.73 -3.37 1.75
C LEU A 30 -11.70 -4.54 1.55
N ALA A 31 -11.79 -5.11 0.35
CA ALA A 31 -12.60 -6.29 0.09
C ALA A 31 -12.13 -7.46 0.96
N LYS A 32 -13.07 -8.24 1.49
CA LYS A 32 -12.79 -9.31 2.45
C LYS A 32 -11.74 -10.30 1.90
N ASP A 33 -11.86 -10.66 0.62
CA ASP A 33 -10.95 -11.61 0.00
C ASP A 33 -9.54 -11.02 -0.21
N ASN A 34 -9.44 -9.76 -0.63
CA ASN A 34 -8.16 -9.06 -0.76
C ASN A 34 -7.47 -8.94 0.61
N MET A 35 -8.18 -8.50 1.64
CA MET A 35 -7.66 -8.39 3.00
C MET A 35 -7.22 -9.74 3.57
N ASN A 36 -7.95 -10.83 3.27
CA ASN A 36 -7.56 -12.18 3.66
C ASN A 36 -6.27 -12.63 2.94
N GLN A 37 -6.12 -12.31 1.66
CA GLN A 37 -4.88 -12.59 0.92
C GLN A 37 -3.71 -11.79 1.49
N ALA A 38 -3.91 -10.51 1.78
CA ALA A 38 -2.92 -9.65 2.42
C ALA A 38 -2.49 -10.18 3.79
N TYR A 39 -3.46 -10.59 4.63
CA TYR A 39 -3.21 -11.24 5.91
C TYR A 39 -2.31 -12.49 5.74
N ARG A 40 -2.70 -13.41 4.85
CA ARG A 40 -1.93 -14.65 4.61
C ARG A 40 -0.51 -14.35 4.13
N GLN A 41 -0.35 -13.37 3.24
CA GLN A 41 0.97 -12.99 2.74
C GLN A 41 1.85 -12.40 3.85
N VAL A 42 1.30 -11.54 4.72
CA VAL A 42 2.06 -10.98 5.86
C VAL A 42 2.45 -12.05 6.87
N VAL A 43 1.54 -12.98 7.18
CA VAL A 43 1.85 -14.14 8.06
C VAL A 43 2.95 -15.01 7.44
N ARG A 44 2.87 -15.30 6.13
CA ARG A 44 3.89 -16.05 5.39
C ARG A 44 5.25 -15.35 5.39
N ASN A 45 5.27 -14.03 5.19
CA ASN A 45 6.49 -13.21 5.18
C ASN A 45 7.15 -13.15 6.56
N LYS A 46 6.40 -13.45 7.64
CA LYS A 46 6.85 -13.30 9.03
C LYS A 46 7.37 -11.87 9.26
N GLY A 47 8.50 -11.75 9.95
CA GLY A 47 9.16 -10.47 10.22
C GLY A 47 8.89 -9.92 11.61
N LYS A 48 9.76 -9.02 12.05
CA LYS A 48 9.70 -8.46 13.39
C LYS A 48 8.47 -7.54 13.58
N HIS A 49 8.06 -7.37 14.83
CA HIS A 49 7.01 -6.43 15.19
C HIS A 49 7.41 -4.97 14.89
N GLY A 50 6.39 -4.12 14.74
CA GLY A 50 6.55 -2.67 14.63
C GLY A 50 6.76 -2.02 15.99
N ILE A 51 6.45 -0.72 16.09
CA ILE A 51 6.66 0.07 17.30
C ILE A 51 5.72 -0.33 18.45
N ASP A 52 4.60 -0.98 18.13
CA ASP A 52 3.55 -1.40 19.06
C ASP A 52 3.75 -2.80 19.64
N GLY A 53 4.83 -3.50 19.28
CA GLY A 53 5.15 -4.81 19.84
C GLY A 53 4.35 -5.99 19.29
N MET A 54 3.24 -5.73 18.59
CA MET A 54 2.35 -6.78 18.07
C MET A 54 3.07 -7.67 17.05
N THR A 55 3.02 -8.98 17.26
CA THR A 55 3.57 -10.01 16.39
C THR A 55 2.57 -10.45 15.32
N VAL A 56 3.01 -11.25 14.35
CA VAL A 56 2.13 -11.77 13.29
C VAL A 56 1.06 -12.72 13.82
N ASP A 57 1.35 -13.43 14.91
CA ASP A 57 0.43 -14.41 15.50
C ASP A 57 -0.75 -13.73 16.24
N GLU A 58 -0.50 -12.53 16.76
CA GLU A 58 -1.50 -11.69 17.45
C GLU A 58 -2.40 -10.92 16.47
N LEU A 59 -2.05 -10.87 15.18
CA LEU A 59 -2.80 -10.11 14.18
C LEU A 59 -4.24 -10.61 14.01
N LEU A 60 -4.47 -11.93 13.98
CA LEU A 60 -5.81 -12.46 13.76
C LEU A 60 -6.76 -12.16 14.94
N PRO A 61 -6.38 -12.41 16.21
CA PRO A 61 -7.14 -11.95 17.37
C PRO A 61 -7.45 -10.45 17.31
N TYR A 62 -6.44 -9.63 17.03
CA TYR A 62 -6.61 -8.18 16.91
C TYR A 62 -7.63 -7.80 15.84
N LEU A 63 -7.58 -8.42 14.66
CA LEU A 63 -8.52 -8.16 13.57
C LEU A 63 -9.95 -8.64 13.86
N LYS A 64 -10.13 -9.70 14.64
CA LYS A 64 -11.47 -10.15 15.06
C LYS A 64 -12.15 -9.11 15.95
N GLU A 65 -11.40 -8.47 16.83
CA GLU A 65 -11.90 -7.45 17.75
C GLU A 65 -12.02 -6.07 17.08
N ASN A 66 -10.99 -5.67 16.31
CA ASN A 66 -10.83 -4.29 15.85
C ASN A 66 -11.09 -4.10 14.34
N GLY A 67 -11.21 -5.18 13.56
CA GLY A 67 -11.21 -5.13 12.09
C GLY A 67 -12.35 -4.33 11.48
N ASN A 68 -13.55 -4.39 12.09
CA ASN A 68 -14.70 -3.60 11.63
C ASN A 68 -14.47 -2.10 11.81
N GLN A 69 -13.94 -1.70 12.97
CA GLN A 69 -13.63 -0.31 13.28
C GLN A 69 -12.47 0.18 12.41
N LEU A 70 -11.42 -0.63 12.26
CA LEU A 70 -10.30 -0.35 11.36
C LEU A 70 -10.78 -0.07 9.93
N ARG A 71 -11.63 -0.92 9.37
CA ARG A 71 -12.21 -0.73 8.03
C ARG A 71 -12.98 0.58 7.93
N LYS A 72 -13.83 0.89 8.93
CA LYS A 72 -14.60 2.12 8.98
C LYS A 72 -13.69 3.35 9.02
N ASP A 73 -12.63 3.32 9.82
CA ASP A 73 -11.69 4.44 9.94
C ASP A 73 -10.90 4.66 8.65
N ILE A 74 -10.54 3.60 7.92
CA ILE A 74 -9.87 3.73 6.62
C ILE A 74 -10.83 4.36 5.60
N LEU A 75 -12.07 3.86 5.48
CA LEU A 75 -13.07 4.41 4.57
C LEU A 75 -13.43 5.87 4.87
N GLN A 76 -13.41 6.27 6.14
CA GLN A 76 -13.67 7.65 6.57
C GLN A 76 -12.43 8.55 6.53
N GLY A 77 -11.25 8.04 6.11
CA GLY A 77 -10.01 8.81 6.09
C GLY A 77 -9.44 9.16 7.48
N LYS A 78 -9.94 8.51 8.53
CA LYS A 78 -9.54 8.70 9.93
C LYS A 78 -8.36 7.81 10.34
N TYR A 79 -8.09 6.74 9.60
CA TYR A 79 -6.95 5.87 9.87
C TYR A 79 -5.64 6.65 9.77
N ARG A 80 -4.80 6.51 10.79
CA ARG A 80 -3.44 7.06 10.86
C ARG A 80 -2.46 5.91 11.08
N PRO A 81 -1.63 5.57 10.07
CA PRO A 81 -0.57 4.57 10.22
C PRO A 81 0.35 4.93 11.39
N LYS A 82 0.87 3.92 12.08
CA LYS A 82 1.83 4.19 13.17
C LYS A 82 3.21 4.46 12.60
N SER A 83 4.05 5.14 13.40
CA SER A 83 5.46 5.33 13.08
C SER A 83 6.20 4.00 12.89
N VAL A 84 7.09 3.94 11.90
CA VAL A 84 7.92 2.75 11.65
C VAL A 84 8.97 2.57 12.75
N ARG A 85 9.19 1.33 13.19
CA ARG A 85 10.26 1.02 14.16
C ARG A 85 11.60 0.96 13.44
N ARG A 86 12.58 1.73 13.91
CA ARG A 86 13.94 1.71 13.37
C ARG A 86 14.72 0.51 13.92
N VAL A 87 15.36 -0.23 13.03
CA VAL A 87 16.25 -1.35 13.38
C VAL A 87 17.53 -1.23 12.57
N GLU A 88 18.67 -1.36 13.24
CA GLU A 88 19.97 -1.44 12.59
C GLU A 88 20.28 -2.89 12.25
N ILE A 89 20.70 -3.13 11.01
CA ILE A 89 21.19 -4.43 10.55
C ILE A 89 22.59 -4.26 10.00
N SER A 90 23.54 -5.01 10.53
CA SER A 90 24.92 -5.06 10.02
C SER A 90 24.93 -5.59 8.58
N LYS A 91 25.61 -4.89 7.69
CA LYS A 91 25.97 -5.39 6.36
C LYS A 91 27.18 -6.31 6.46
N SER A 92 27.36 -7.17 5.47
CA SER A 92 28.50 -8.10 5.37
C SER A 92 29.86 -7.41 5.17
N ASP A 93 29.88 -6.14 4.75
CA ASP A 93 31.06 -5.40 4.29
C ASP A 93 31.42 -4.16 5.14
N ARG A 94 30.98 -4.11 6.42
CA ARG A 94 31.24 -3.06 7.43
C ARG A 94 30.40 -1.77 7.34
N GLY A 95 29.13 -1.88 6.93
CA GLY A 95 28.14 -0.80 7.07
C GLY A 95 26.93 -1.22 7.91
N VAL A 96 26.09 -0.25 8.29
CA VAL A 96 24.75 -0.53 8.85
C VAL A 96 23.67 -0.21 7.82
N ARG A 97 22.62 -1.02 7.75
CA ARG A 97 21.37 -0.72 7.05
C ARG A 97 20.33 -0.38 8.10
N LEU A 98 19.83 0.86 8.05
CA LEU A 98 18.66 1.25 8.83
C LEU A 98 17.41 0.74 8.12
N LEU A 99 16.66 -0.14 8.79
CA LEU A 99 15.34 -0.57 8.34
C LEU A 99 14.25 0.14 9.13
N GLY A 100 13.19 0.53 8.44
CA GLY A 100 11.92 0.89 9.05
C GLY A 100 10.97 -0.30 9.00
N ILE A 101 10.52 -0.78 10.15
CA ILE A 101 9.59 -1.90 10.29
C ILE A 101 8.22 -1.35 10.68
N PRO A 102 7.22 -1.34 9.79
CA PRO A 102 5.85 -0.96 10.13
C PRO A 102 5.21 -1.96 11.10
N THR A 103 4.12 -1.55 11.74
CA THR A 103 3.27 -2.47 12.51
C THR A 103 2.73 -3.57 11.61
N VAL A 104 2.35 -4.70 12.19
CA VAL A 104 1.82 -5.80 11.40
C VAL A 104 0.50 -5.41 10.72
N THR A 105 -0.34 -4.61 11.40
CA THR A 105 -1.56 -4.04 10.82
C THR A 105 -1.25 -3.16 9.61
N ASP A 106 -0.25 -2.27 9.72
CA ASP A 106 0.16 -1.40 8.62
C ASP A 106 0.72 -2.21 7.44
N ARG A 107 1.52 -3.25 7.70
CA ARG A 107 2.03 -4.13 6.64
C ARG A 107 0.91 -4.84 5.90
N MET A 108 -0.13 -5.28 6.61
CA MET A 108 -1.29 -5.93 6.00
C MET A 108 -2.07 -4.96 5.11
N ILE A 109 -2.30 -3.73 5.58
CA ILE A 109 -2.95 -2.69 4.77
C ILE A 109 -2.10 -2.33 3.53
N GLN A 110 -0.79 -2.15 3.71
CA GLN A 110 0.13 -1.88 2.60
C GLN A 110 0.16 -3.03 1.58
N GLN A 111 0.12 -4.27 2.04
CA GLN A 111 0.03 -5.45 1.18
C GLN A 111 -1.29 -5.50 0.40
N ALA A 112 -2.41 -5.14 1.04
CA ALA A 112 -3.72 -5.06 0.41
C ALA A 112 -3.78 -3.97 -0.68
N ILE A 113 -3.13 -2.82 -0.42
CA ILE A 113 -2.96 -1.75 -1.40
C ILE A 113 -2.12 -2.23 -2.58
N ALA A 114 -0.96 -2.86 -2.30
CA ALA A 114 -0.07 -3.37 -3.34
C ALA A 114 -0.78 -4.38 -4.25
N GLN A 115 -1.57 -5.31 -3.70
CA GLN A 115 -2.33 -6.29 -4.49
C GLN A 115 -3.25 -5.66 -5.54
N GLN A 116 -3.86 -4.51 -5.24
CA GLN A 116 -4.75 -3.81 -6.18
C GLN A 116 -3.98 -2.90 -7.14
N LEU A 117 -2.88 -2.29 -6.69
CA LEU A 117 -2.09 -1.37 -7.51
C LEU A 117 -1.13 -2.08 -8.46
N THR A 118 -0.52 -3.19 -8.05
CA THR A 118 0.49 -3.90 -8.85
C THR A 118 -0.01 -4.26 -10.27
N PRO A 119 -1.19 -4.88 -10.46
CA PRO A 119 -1.69 -5.19 -11.81
C PRO A 119 -1.92 -3.96 -12.69
N ILE A 120 -2.18 -2.79 -12.09
CA ILE A 120 -2.39 -1.53 -12.82
C ILE A 120 -1.07 -0.97 -13.33
N PHE A 121 0.02 -1.13 -12.57
CA PHE A 121 1.32 -0.58 -12.90
C PHE A 121 2.23 -1.56 -13.67
N GLU A 122 2.11 -2.87 -13.48
CA GLU A 122 2.86 -3.86 -14.27
C GLU A 122 2.50 -3.85 -15.76
N LEU A 123 1.32 -3.35 -16.14
CA LEU A 123 0.98 -3.18 -17.55
C LEU A 123 1.70 -1.99 -18.22
N LYS A 124 2.38 -1.13 -17.44
CA LYS A 124 3.04 0.08 -17.91
C LYS A 124 4.57 0.00 -17.94
N PHE A 125 5.15 -1.04 -17.34
CA PHE A 125 6.59 -1.23 -17.18
C PHE A 125 6.98 -2.68 -17.51
#